data_AF-A0A2E6VKN0-F1
#
_entry.id   AF-A0A2E6VKN0-F1
#
_cell.length_a   1.000
_cell.length_b   1.000
_cell.length_c   1.000
_cell.angle_alpha   90.00
_cell.angle_beta   90.00
_cell.angle_gamma   90.00
#
_symmetry.space_group_name_H-M   'P 1'
#
loop_
_entity.id
_entity.type
_entity.pdbx_description
1 polymer ?
#
loop_
_entity_poly.entity_id
_entity_poly.type
_entity_poly.pdbx_seq_one_letter_code
_entity_poly.pdbx_strand_id
1 'polypeptide(L)'
;MERPEINWSHTDSFTAGTVGPQGRRVFYLQACSEDQILSLKVEKQQMAGLADFLSSMLNDLPPSENTDLSNQTTEETKFVDPVEADWVIGSLGVTYEQSGDQLILIAEELIREEISEPAQVRFPLSRAQVENFIQTAQELISSGRPPCPYCGSPLEPDAAGWCPCSN
;
A
#
# COMPACT_ATOMS: atom_id res chain seq x y z
N MET A 1 19.30 16.24 -7.98
CA MET A 1 18.99 14.94 -8.60
C MET A 1 17.68 15.11 -9.31
N GLU A 2 17.60 14.72 -10.58
CA GLU A 2 16.34 14.70 -11.33
C GLU A 2 15.39 13.73 -10.63
N ARG A 3 14.18 14.17 -10.31
CA ARG A 3 13.16 13.33 -9.67
C ARG A 3 12.41 12.59 -10.77
N PRO A 4 12.27 11.26 -10.66
CA PRO A 4 11.76 10.46 -11.75
C PRO A 4 10.25 10.60 -11.92
N GLU A 5 9.80 10.64 -13.17
CA GLU A 5 8.41 10.37 -13.56
C GLU A 5 8.36 8.96 -14.16
N ILE A 6 7.73 8.03 -13.44
CA ILE A 6 7.68 6.60 -13.79
C ILE A 6 6.29 6.27 -14.34
N ASN A 7 6.24 5.97 -15.63
CA ASN A 7 5.02 5.58 -16.33
C ASN A 7 5.16 4.13 -16.82
N TRP A 8 4.72 3.17 -16.00
CA TRP A 8 4.74 1.76 -16.39
C TRP A 8 3.56 1.43 -17.31
N SER A 9 3.80 0.58 -18.31
CA SER A 9 2.75 0.02 -19.16
C SER A 9 1.98 -1.10 -18.49
N HIS A 10 2.61 -1.82 -17.56
CA HIS A 10 2.01 -2.89 -16.76
C HIS A 10 2.73 -3.00 -15.41
N THR A 11 1.99 -3.41 -14.39
CA THR A 11 2.53 -3.75 -13.07
C THR A 11 2.42 -5.26 -12.91
N ASP A 12 3.54 -5.98 -12.77
CA ASP A 12 3.52 -7.44 -12.58
C ASP A 12 3.00 -7.79 -11.19
N SER A 13 3.40 -7.00 -10.19
CA SER A 13 3.02 -7.25 -8.81
C SER A 13 2.90 -5.96 -8.00
N PHE A 14 1.94 -5.92 -7.09
CA PHE A 14 1.69 -4.79 -6.22
C PHE A 14 1.27 -5.29 -4.83
N THR A 15 1.97 -4.85 -3.78
CA THR A 15 1.73 -5.33 -2.42
C THR A 15 2.01 -4.25 -1.36
N ALA A 16 1.45 -4.47 -0.18
CA ALA A 16 1.76 -3.69 1.02
C ALA A 16 2.75 -4.46 1.89
N GLY A 17 3.62 -3.73 2.58
CA GLY A 17 4.55 -4.34 3.53
C GLY A 17 4.90 -3.45 4.70
N THR A 18 5.50 -4.06 5.73
CA THR A 18 6.01 -3.34 6.88
C THR A 18 7.36 -3.84 7.32
N VAL A 19 8.21 -2.92 7.78
CA VAL A 19 9.54 -3.20 8.32
C VAL A 19 9.63 -2.72 9.76
N GLY A 20 10.27 -3.52 10.61
CA GLY A 20 10.51 -3.19 12.02
C GLY A 20 9.48 -3.78 13.00
N PRO A 21 9.69 -3.58 14.32
CA PRO A 21 8.88 -4.19 15.36
C PRO A 21 7.48 -3.56 15.46
N GLN A 22 6.50 -4.32 15.96
CA GLN A 22 5.13 -3.85 16.21
C GLN A 22 5.15 -2.56 17.06
N GLY A 23 4.46 -1.52 16.60
CA GLY A 23 4.44 -0.19 17.23
C GLY A 23 5.50 0.80 16.72
N ARG A 24 6.54 0.33 16.02
CA ARG A 24 7.51 1.18 15.30
C ARG A 24 7.66 0.72 13.83
N ARG A 25 6.60 0.15 13.27
CA ARG A 25 6.58 -0.32 11.88
C ARG A 25 6.62 0.87 10.92
N VAL A 26 7.47 0.77 9.92
CA VAL A 26 7.42 1.62 8.73
C VAL A 26 6.62 0.87 7.66
N PHE A 27 5.68 1.56 7.05
CA PHE A 27 4.81 0.99 6.03
C PHE A 27 5.32 1.34 4.63
N TYR A 28 5.17 0.39 3.72
CA TYR A 28 5.62 0.52 2.33
C TYR A 28 4.55 0.04 1.36
N LEU A 29 4.48 0.70 0.21
CA LEU A 29 3.91 0.16 -1.01
C LEU A 29 5.06 -0.35 -1.87
N GLN A 30 4.96 -1.57 -2.35
CA GLN A 30 5.96 -2.16 -3.23
C GLN A 30 5.31 -2.63 -4.51
N ALA A 31 5.92 -2.28 -5.63
CA ALA A 31 5.45 -2.65 -6.94
C ALA A 31 6.62 -3.15 -7.79
N CYS A 32 6.38 -4.15 -8.63
CA CYS A 32 7.38 -4.67 -9.57
C CYS A 32 6.87 -4.55 -11.00
N SER A 33 7.76 -4.19 -11.90
CA SER A 33 7.55 -4.19 -13.34
C SER A 33 8.83 -4.61 -14.05
N GLU A 34 8.79 -5.71 -14.78
CA GLU A 34 9.93 -6.36 -15.43
C GLU A 34 11.09 -6.63 -14.43
N ASP A 35 12.17 -5.86 -14.54
CA ASP A 35 13.35 -5.94 -13.67
C ASP A 35 13.42 -4.79 -12.63
N GLN A 36 12.38 -3.96 -12.53
CA GLN A 36 12.31 -2.82 -11.62
C GLN A 36 11.44 -3.15 -10.40
N ILE A 37 11.97 -2.90 -9.20
CA ILE A 37 11.23 -2.94 -7.94
C ILE A 37 11.21 -1.52 -7.39
N LEU A 38 10.01 -0.99 -7.15
CA LEU A 38 9.82 0.34 -6.56
C LEU A 38 9.25 0.17 -5.15
N SER A 39 9.92 0.74 -4.16
CA SER A 39 9.55 0.66 -2.74
C SER A 39 9.29 2.05 -2.17
N LEU A 40 8.01 2.40 -2.01
CA LEU A 40 7.58 3.71 -1.57
C LEU A 40 7.16 3.68 -0.10
N LYS A 41 7.72 4.58 0.69
CA LYS A 41 7.31 4.72 2.09
C LYS A 41 5.96 5.44 2.15
N VAL A 42 5.02 4.88 2.88
CA VAL A 42 3.65 5.41 3.03
C VAL A 42 3.30 5.55 4.50
N GLU A 43 2.46 6.53 4.85
CA GLU A 43 1.92 6.61 6.20
C GLU A 43 0.85 5.55 6.45
N LYS A 44 0.72 5.10 7.70
CA LYS A 44 -0.31 4.11 8.08
C LYS A 44 -1.72 4.57 7.67
N GLN A 45 -2.04 5.86 7.87
CA GLN A 45 -3.36 6.41 7.55
C GLN A 45 -3.60 6.49 6.04
N GLN A 46 -2.57 6.83 5.26
CA GLN A 46 -2.65 6.82 3.79
C GLN A 46 -2.87 5.40 3.26
N MET A 47 -2.15 4.39 3.79
CA MET A 47 -2.37 2.99 3.40
C MET A 47 -3.79 2.52 3.74
N ALA A 48 -4.28 2.84 4.94
CA ALA A 48 -5.64 2.49 5.36
C ALA A 48 -6.69 3.14 4.47
N GLY A 49 -6.58 4.46 4.25
CA GLY A 49 -7.50 5.19 3.38
C GLY A 49 -7.47 4.68 1.93
N LEU A 50 -6.29 4.31 1.42
CA LEU A 50 -6.17 3.74 0.08
C LEU A 50 -6.88 2.37 -0.02
N ALA A 51 -6.68 1.48 0.95
CA ALA A 51 -7.35 0.18 0.97
C ALA A 51 -8.87 0.31 1.05
N ASP A 52 -9.37 1.18 1.93
CA ASP A 52 -10.81 1.44 2.05
C ASP A 52 -11.39 2.04 0.77
N PHE A 53 -10.71 3.04 0.19
CA PHE A 53 -11.12 3.68 -1.06
C PHE A 53 -11.18 2.67 -2.22
N LEU A 54 -10.12 1.88 -2.41
CA LEU A 54 -10.06 0.86 -3.46
C LEU A 54 -11.14 -0.21 -3.28
N SER A 55 -11.42 -0.61 -2.04
CA SER A 55 -12.49 -1.56 -1.73
C SER A 55 -13.86 -1.01 -2.13
N SER A 56 -14.19 0.22 -1.74
CA SER A 56 -15.43 0.87 -2.18
C SER A 56 -15.48 1.00 -3.70
N MET A 57 -14.38 1.43 -4.33
CA MET A 57 -14.31 1.60 -5.78
C MET A 57 -14.58 0.28 -6.51
N LEU A 58 -13.93 -0.83 -6.13
CA LEU A 58 -14.14 -2.15 -6.73
C LEU A 58 -15.60 -2.63 -6.62
N ASN A 59 -16.26 -2.38 -5.49
CA ASN A 59 -17.67 -2.74 -5.30
C ASN A 59 -18.62 -1.93 -6.18
N ASP A 60 -18.23 -0.70 -6.55
CA ASP A 60 -19.01 0.19 -7.41
C ASP A 60 -18.70 0.00 -8.91
N LEU A 61 -17.65 -0.76 -9.26
CA LEU A 61 -17.31 -1.02 -10.66
C LEU A 61 -18.35 -1.93 -11.34
N PRO A 62 -18.62 -1.73 -12.64
CA PRO A 62 -19.43 -2.68 -13.40
C PRO A 62 -18.78 -4.07 -13.39
N PRO A 63 -19.56 -5.15 -13.59
CA PRO A 63 -19.01 -6.49 -13.77
C PRO A 63 -17.92 -6.49 -14.85
N SER A 64 -16.80 -7.16 -14.60
CA SER A 64 -15.73 -7.29 -15.59
C SER A 64 -16.28 -8.07 -16.80
N GLU A 65 -16.30 -7.43 -17.97
CA GLU A 65 -16.69 -8.11 -19.22
C GLU A 65 -15.65 -9.18 -19.63
N ASN A 66 -14.41 -9.03 -19.14
CA ASN A 66 -13.30 -9.93 -19.40
C ASN A 66 -13.25 -11.08 -18.37
N THR A 67 -14.11 -12.08 -18.54
CA THR A 67 -14.17 -13.29 -17.67
C THR A 67 -12.84 -14.07 -17.66
N ASP A 68 -12.01 -13.97 -18.70
CA ASP A 68 -10.72 -14.65 -18.77
C ASP A 68 -9.60 -13.97 -17.95
N LEU A 69 -9.74 -12.67 -17.64
CA LEU A 69 -8.74 -11.91 -16.87
C LEU A 69 -8.96 -11.98 -15.36
N SER A 70 -10.19 -12.23 -14.92
CA SER A 70 -10.53 -12.39 -13.49
C SER A 70 -9.90 -13.63 -12.85
N ASN A 71 -9.44 -14.58 -13.67
CA ASN A 71 -8.83 -15.84 -13.24
C ASN A 71 -7.30 -15.85 -13.34
N GLN A 72 -6.66 -14.72 -13.68
CA GLN A 72 -5.22 -14.60 -13.55
C GLN A 72 -4.86 -14.72 -12.08
N THR A 73 -4.29 -15.87 -11.73
CA THR A 73 -3.79 -16.14 -10.39
C THR A 73 -2.67 -15.13 -10.14
N THR A 74 -2.96 -14.06 -9.39
CA THR A 74 -1.92 -13.16 -8.90
C THR A 74 -0.95 -14.03 -8.12
N GLU A 75 0.29 -14.19 -8.60
CA GLU A 75 1.31 -14.88 -7.81
C GLU A 75 1.37 -14.19 -6.45
N GLU A 76 1.36 -14.98 -5.36
CA GLU A 76 1.50 -14.48 -3.98
C GLU A 76 2.75 -13.60 -3.92
N THR A 77 2.53 -12.29 -4.03
CA THR A 77 3.60 -11.32 -4.19
C THR A 77 4.25 -11.15 -2.85
N LYS A 78 5.46 -11.69 -2.72
CA LYS A 78 6.22 -11.57 -1.48
C LYS A 78 6.83 -10.18 -1.39
N PHE A 79 6.40 -9.44 -0.38
CA PHE A 79 7.06 -8.20 0.02
C PHE A 79 8.54 -8.47 0.34
N VAL A 80 9.42 -7.72 -0.31
CA VAL A 80 10.86 -7.75 -0.08
C VAL A 80 11.24 -6.54 0.78
N ASP A 81 11.93 -6.78 1.90
CA ASP A 81 12.39 -5.74 2.82
C ASP A 81 13.23 -4.67 2.09
N PRO A 82 12.74 -3.43 1.95
CA PRO A 82 13.51 -2.37 1.31
C PRO A 82 14.58 -1.86 2.28
N VAL A 83 15.85 -1.93 1.87
CA VAL A 83 16.98 -1.35 2.63
C VAL A 83 16.81 0.17 2.74
N GLU A 84 16.36 0.82 1.66
CA GLU A 84 16.01 2.23 1.61
C GLU A 84 14.74 2.41 0.75
N ALA A 85 13.94 3.43 1.04
CA ALA A 85 12.78 3.79 0.24
C ALA A 85 13.21 4.65 -0.96
N ASP A 86 12.61 4.44 -2.12
CA ASP A 86 12.83 5.33 -3.28
C ASP A 86 12.37 6.76 -2.97
N TRP A 87 11.19 6.90 -2.36
CA TRP A 87 10.73 8.15 -1.76
C TRP A 87 9.59 7.95 -0.74
N VAL A 88 9.21 9.04 -0.07
CA VAL A 88 8.06 9.10 0.84
C VAL A 88 6.84 9.64 0.09
N ILE A 89 5.70 8.96 0.18
CA ILE A 89 4.47 9.36 -0.48
C ILE A 89 3.87 10.59 0.20
N GLY A 90 3.61 11.63 -0.59
CA GLY A 90 2.87 12.82 -0.19
C GLY A 90 1.40 12.75 -0.54
N SER A 91 1.08 12.27 -1.74
CA SER A 91 -0.30 12.16 -2.24
C SER A 91 -0.52 10.83 -2.96
N LEU A 92 -1.77 10.37 -2.94
CA LEU A 92 -2.24 9.18 -3.66
C LEU A 92 -3.49 9.57 -4.45
N GLY A 93 -3.53 9.18 -5.71
CA GLY A 93 -4.69 9.32 -6.59
C GLY A 93 -5.03 7.99 -7.23
N VAL A 94 -6.31 7.73 -7.47
CA VAL A 94 -6.76 6.52 -8.14
C VAL A 94 -7.77 6.91 -9.21
N THR A 95 -7.63 6.33 -10.39
CA THR A 95 -8.63 6.41 -11.46
C THR A 95 -8.91 5.01 -12.02
N TYR A 96 -10.06 4.84 -12.66
CA TYR A 96 -10.43 3.59 -13.31
C TYR A 96 -10.50 3.80 -14.82
N GLU A 97 -9.81 2.94 -15.56
CA GLU A 97 -9.79 2.94 -17.02
C GLU A 97 -10.66 1.79 -17.55
N GLN A 98 -11.81 2.14 -18.12
CA GLN A 98 -12.80 1.17 -18.59
C GLN A 98 -12.28 0.30 -19.75
N SER A 99 -11.49 0.88 -20.66
CA SER A 99 -11.04 0.18 -21.87
C SER A 99 -10.11 -1.00 -21.56
N GLY A 100 -9.31 -0.90 -20.51
CA GLY A 100 -8.40 -1.95 -20.06
C GLY A 100 -8.89 -2.74 -18.85
N ASP A 101 -10.03 -2.37 -18.25
CA ASP A 101 -10.50 -2.87 -16.94
C ASP A 101 -9.42 -2.78 -15.85
N GLN A 102 -8.75 -1.62 -15.78
CA GLN A 102 -7.60 -1.38 -14.91
C GLN A 102 -7.84 -0.21 -13.96
N LEU A 103 -7.32 -0.34 -12.74
CA LEU A 103 -7.23 0.76 -11.78
C LEU A 103 -5.83 1.37 -11.90
N ILE A 104 -5.75 2.66 -12.18
CA ILE A 104 -4.48 3.38 -12.25
C ILE A 104 -4.26 4.09 -10.91
N LEU A 105 -3.32 3.58 -10.13
CA LEU A 105 -2.85 4.21 -8.89
C LEU A 105 -1.71 5.17 -9.23
N ILE A 106 -1.83 6.41 -8.77
CA ILE A 106 -0.83 7.46 -8.92
C ILE A 106 -0.28 7.77 -7.52
N ALA A 107 1.03 7.70 -7.37
CA ALA A 107 1.70 8.06 -6.13
C ALA A 107 2.72 9.16 -6.38
N GLU A 108 2.62 10.25 -5.61
CA GLU A 108 3.53 11.38 -5.70
C GLU A 108 4.38 11.50 -4.45
N GLU A 109 5.62 11.94 -4.64
CA GLU A 109 6.56 12.20 -3.58
C GLU A 109 6.13 13.38 -2.70
N LEU A 110 6.36 13.25 -1.39
CA LEU A 110 6.25 14.31 -0.43
C LEU A 110 7.40 15.32 -0.60
N ILE A 111 7.09 16.47 -1.18
CA ILE A 111 8.01 17.61 -1.27
C ILE A 111 7.89 18.52 -0.05
N ARG A 112 9.02 19.00 0.47
CA ARG A 112 9.07 20.00 1.55
C ARG A 112 9.23 21.42 1.05
N GLU A 113 9.73 21.57 -0.18
CA GLU A 113 9.99 22.86 -0.82
C GLU A 113 9.04 23.00 -2.00
N GLU A 114 8.21 24.05 -2.01
CA GLU A 114 7.16 24.27 -3.02
C GLU A 114 7.69 24.48 -4.45
N ILE A 115 8.99 24.75 -4.59
CA ILE A 115 9.66 24.99 -5.88
C ILE A 115 10.21 23.71 -6.52
N SER A 116 10.07 22.54 -5.88
CA SER A 116 10.54 21.26 -6.43
C SER A 116 9.38 20.53 -7.11
N GLU A 117 9.61 20.01 -8.31
CA GLU A 117 8.72 19.03 -8.93
C GLU A 117 8.79 17.73 -8.11
N PRO A 118 7.68 17.06 -7.77
CA PRO A 118 7.69 15.77 -7.05
C PRO A 118 8.09 14.62 -8.00
N ALA A 119 8.75 13.57 -7.48
CA ALA A 119 8.75 12.29 -8.19
C ALA A 119 7.32 11.75 -8.25
N GLN A 120 6.97 11.09 -9.35
CA GLN A 120 5.63 10.53 -9.55
C GLN A 120 5.76 9.15 -10.18
N VAL A 121 4.87 8.24 -9.80
CA VAL A 121 4.70 6.95 -10.46
C VAL A 121 3.23 6.65 -10.72
N ARG A 122 2.97 5.99 -11.85
CA ARG A 122 1.66 5.45 -12.23
C ARG A 122 1.74 3.93 -12.29
N PHE A 123 0.89 3.27 -11.52
CA PHE A 123 0.73 1.82 -11.49
C PHE A 123 -0.60 1.44 -12.15
N PRO A 124 -0.59 0.87 -13.37
CA PRO A 124 -1.75 0.16 -13.89
C PRO A 124 -1.91 -1.15 -13.12
N LEU A 125 -3.04 -1.34 -12.44
CA LEU A 125 -3.34 -2.49 -11.59
C LEU A 125 -4.58 -3.22 -12.09
N SER A 126 -4.53 -4.55 -12.07
CA SER A 126 -5.72 -5.37 -12.29
C SER A 126 -6.62 -5.39 -11.05
N ARG A 127 -7.90 -5.74 -11.22
CA ARG A 127 -8.83 -5.93 -10.08
C ARG A 127 -8.27 -6.94 -9.06
N ALA A 128 -7.72 -8.05 -9.52
CA ALA A 128 -7.14 -9.10 -8.67
C ALA A 128 -5.92 -8.62 -7.86
N GLN A 129 -5.07 -7.77 -8.44
CA GLN A 129 -3.96 -7.14 -7.70
C GLN A 129 -4.47 -6.19 -6.63
N VAL A 130 -5.51 -5.41 -6.95
CA VAL A 130 -6.13 -4.49 -6.00
C VAL A 130 -6.80 -5.25 -4.85
N GLU A 131 -7.52 -6.33 -5.13
CA GLU A 131 -8.12 -7.19 -4.09
C GLU A 131 -7.07 -7.78 -3.14
N ASN A 132 -5.98 -8.31 -3.70
CA ASN A 132 -4.87 -8.84 -2.91
C ASN A 132 -4.20 -7.74 -2.06
N PHE A 133 -3.99 -6.55 -2.63
CA PHE A 133 -3.47 -5.41 -1.90
C PHE A 133 -4.39 -5.00 -0.74
N ILE A 134 -5.70 -4.91 -0.96
CA ILE A 134 -6.68 -4.55 0.08
C ILE A 134 -6.59 -5.53 1.24
N GLN A 135 -6.63 -6.84 0.93
CA GLN A 135 -6.51 -7.88 1.95
C GLN A 135 -5.21 -7.74 2.75
N THR A 136 -4.08 -7.67 2.05
CA THR A 136 -2.74 -7.56 2.67
C THR A 136 -2.63 -6.30 3.53
N ALA A 137 -3.09 -5.15 3.03
CA ALA A 137 -3.04 -3.88 3.74
C ALA A 137 -3.91 -3.94 5.02
N GLN A 138 -5.12 -4.47 4.93
CA GLN A 138 -6.02 -4.60 6.09
C GLN A 138 -5.44 -5.53 7.16
N GLU A 139 -4.82 -6.64 6.77
CA GLU A 139 -4.12 -7.54 7.69
C GLU A 139 -2.92 -6.84 8.38
N LEU A 140 -2.12 -6.09 7.63
CA LEU A 140 -0.98 -5.33 8.17
C LEU A 140 -1.42 -4.20 9.13
N ILE A 141 -2.51 -3.52 8.82
CA ILE A 141 -3.07 -2.43 9.64
C ILE A 141 -3.70 -2.99 10.92
N SER A 142 -4.40 -4.12 10.81
CA SER A 142 -5.13 -4.78 11.91
C SER A 142 -4.23 -5.59 12.82
N SER A 143 -3.05 -6.02 12.35
CA SER A 143 -2.01 -6.67 13.18
C SER A 143 -1.28 -5.70 14.13
N GLY A 144 -2.01 -4.72 14.66
CA GLY A 144 -1.58 -3.83 15.74
C GLY A 144 -1.26 -4.60 17.02
N ARG A 145 -0.77 -3.87 18.03
CA ARG A 145 -0.36 -4.48 19.31
C ARG A 145 -1.57 -5.20 19.92
N PRO A 146 -1.40 -6.44 20.40
CA PRO A 146 -2.52 -7.18 20.99
C PRO A 146 -3.16 -6.35 22.10
N PRO A 147 -4.50 -6.41 22.25
CA PRO A 147 -5.18 -5.67 23.29
C PRO A 147 -4.69 -6.17 24.65
N CYS A 148 -4.49 -5.25 25.59
CA CYS A 148 -4.20 -5.59 26.97
C CYS A 148 -5.34 -6.46 27.53
N PRO A 149 -5.04 -7.62 28.15
CA PRO A 149 -6.09 -8.50 28.68
C PRO A 149 -6.88 -7.88 29.84
N TYR A 150 -6.41 -6.77 30.41
CA TYR A 150 -7.05 -6.07 31.53
C TYR A 150 -7.92 -4.89 31.10
N CYS A 151 -7.46 -4.06 30.15
CA CYS A 151 -8.15 -2.82 29.76
C CYS A 151 -8.49 -2.70 28.27
N GLY A 152 -8.09 -3.67 27.44
CA GLY A 152 -8.32 -3.67 26.00
C GLY A 152 -7.46 -2.70 25.18
N SER A 153 -6.64 -1.85 25.81
CA SER A 153 -5.77 -0.91 25.10
C SER A 153 -4.55 -1.61 24.46
N PRO A 154 -4.00 -1.13 23.32
CA PRO A 154 -2.85 -1.76 22.68
C PRO A 154 -1.62 -1.78 23.60
N LEU A 155 -1.02 -2.96 23.85
CA LEU A 155 0.12 -3.11 24.77
C LEU A 155 1.32 -2.24 24.39
N GLU A 156 2.03 -1.65 25.35
CA GLU A 156 3.26 -0.89 25.08
C GLU A 156 4.50 -1.79 24.90
N PRO A 157 5.38 -1.53 23.91
CA PRO A 157 6.52 -2.39 23.61
C PRO A 157 7.59 -2.38 24.71
N ASP A 158 7.80 -1.23 25.35
CA ASP A 158 8.83 -1.04 26.38
C ASP A 158 8.29 -1.24 27.81
N ALA A 159 6.99 -1.49 27.98
CA ALA A 159 6.38 -1.58 29.32
C ALA A 159 6.54 -2.94 30.01
N ALA A 160 7.32 -3.89 29.45
CA ALA A 160 7.55 -5.23 30.02
C ALA A 160 6.27 -5.95 30.52
N GLY A 161 5.14 -5.75 29.84
CA GLY A 161 3.84 -6.32 30.23
C GLY A 161 3.08 -5.57 31.33
N TRP A 162 3.54 -4.38 31.73
CA TRP A 162 2.81 -3.50 32.65
C TRP A 162 1.70 -2.73 31.92
N CYS A 163 0.52 -2.66 32.53
CA CYS A 163 -0.64 -1.95 32.01
C CYS A 163 -0.83 -0.62 32.78
N PRO A 164 -0.75 0.55 32.11
CA PRO A 164 -0.91 1.86 32.76
C PRO A 164 -2.29 2.11 33.36
N CYS A 165 -3.30 1.36 32.92
CA CYS A 165 -4.66 1.44 33.44
C CYS A 165 -4.87 0.59 34.70
N SER A 166 -3.90 -0.26 35.08
CA SER A 166 -3.92 -1.03 36.33
C SER A 166 -3.29 -0.19 37.44
N ASN A 167 -4.09 0.70 38.02
CA ASN A 167 -3.72 1.44 39.24
C ASN A 167 -4.10 0.62 40.48
#